data_AF-A0A7X5F862-F1
#
_entry.id   AF-A0A7X5F862-F1
#
_cell.length_a   1.000
_cell.length_b   1.000
_cell.length_c   1.000
_cell.angle_alpha   90.00
_cell.angle_beta   90.00
_cell.angle_gamma   90.00
#
_symmetry.space_group_name_H-M   'P 1'
#
loop_
_entity.id
_entity.type
_entity.pdbx_description
1 polymer ?
#
loop_
_entity_poly.entity_id
_entity_poly.type
_entity_poly.pdbx_seq_one_letter_code
_entity_poly.pdbx_strand_id
1 'polypeptide(L)' 'MPITIRRRKGENITTFLNRASKIIKRSGVLIETRKKKFRLSSQNERSKKLSALHRIKVKKEIEDKRKKGLL' A
#
# COMPACT_ATOMS: atom_id res chain seq x y z
N MET A 1 -2.47 6.95 -16.75
CA MET A 1 -1.75 5.98 -17.60
C MET A 1 -2.41 4.61 -17.48
N PRO A 2 -2.77 3.95 -18.59
CA PRO A 2 -3.29 2.59 -18.54
C PRO A 2 -2.17 1.59 -18.26
N ILE A 3 -2.37 0.71 -17.26
CA ILE A 3 -1.43 -0.38 -16.96
C ILE A 3 -1.81 -1.56 -17.85
N THR A 4 -0.99 -1.84 -18.86
CA THR A 4 -1.22 -2.96 -19.79
C THR A 4 -0.33 -4.14 -19.41
N ILE A 5 -0.93 -5.28 -19.08
CA ILE A 5 -0.21 -6.49 -18.66
C ILE A 5 -0.57 -7.64 -19.59
N ARG A 6 0.38 -8.04 -20.44
CA ARG A 6 0.22 -9.17 -21.37
C ARG A 6 0.84 -10.45 -20.80
N ARG A 7 0.26 -11.60 -21.14
CA ARG A 7 0.79 -12.93 -20.82
C ARG A 7 2.01 -13.20 -21.69
N ARG A 8 3.08 -13.73 -21.09
CA ARG A 8 4.28 -14.16 -21.84
C ARG A 8 4.05 -15.53 -22.46
N LYS A 9 4.68 -15.82 -23.60
CA LYS A 9 4.63 -17.17 -24.20
C LYS A 9 5.19 -18.20 -23.20
N GLY A 10 4.46 -19.30 -22.97
CA GLY A 10 4.84 -20.35 -22.02
C GLY A 10 4.59 -20.04 -20.54
N GLU A 11 4.05 -18.86 -20.18
CA GLU A 11 3.78 -18.51 -18.77
C GLU A 11 2.54 -19.26 -18.25
N ASN A 12 2.65 -19.92 -17.09
CA ASN A 12 1.50 -20.48 -16.39
C ASN A 12 0.50 -19.36 -15.99
N ILE A 13 -0.79 -19.68 -15.95
CA ILE A 13 -1.85 -18.70 -15.61
C ILE A 13 -1.64 -18.16 -14.19
N THR A 14 -1.26 -19.02 -13.24
CA THR A 14 -1.04 -18.64 -11.85
C THR A 14 0.13 -17.66 -11.68
N THR A 15 1.24 -17.88 -12.40
CA THR A 15 2.41 -16.99 -12.36
C THR A 15 2.10 -15.65 -13.02
N PHE A 16 1.32 -15.64 -14.10
CA PHE A 16 0.80 -14.43 -14.72
C PHE A 16 -0.05 -13.60 -13.74
N LEU A 17 -1.01 -14.22 -13.04
CA LEU A 17 -1.88 -13.55 -12.08
C LEU A 17 -1.09 -12.94 -10.92
N ASN A 18 -0.10 -13.67 -10.38
CA ASN A 18 0.77 -13.16 -9.32
C ASN A 18 1.57 -11.94 -9.77
N ARG A 19 2.11 -11.97 -10.98
CA ARG A 19 2.84 -10.84 -11.58
C ARG A 19 1.92 -9.65 -11.79
N ALA A 20 0.74 -9.87 -12.36
CA ALA A 20 -0.25 -8.83 -12.57
C ALA A 20 -0.66 -8.17 -11.24
N SER A 21 -0.96 -8.97 -10.22
CA SER A 21 -1.28 -8.50 -8.87
C SER A 21 -0.15 -7.68 -8.25
N LYS A 22 1.10 -8.10 -8.40
CA LYS A 22 2.29 -7.36 -7.91
C LYS A 22 2.44 -6.00 -8.60
N ILE A 23 2.24 -5.95 -9.91
CA ILE A 23 2.29 -4.69 -10.70
C ILE A 23 1.18 -3.74 -10.27
N ILE A 24 -0.06 -4.24 -10.16
CA ILE A 24 -1.22 -3.44 -9.73
C ILE A 24 -1.00 -2.90 -8.30
N LYS A 25 -0.52 -3.72 -7.36
CA LYS A 25 -0.22 -3.28 -5.99
C LYS A 25 0.87 -2.20 -5.96
N ARG A 26 1.97 -2.39 -6.71
CA ARG A 26 3.07 -1.41 -6.80
C ARG A 26 2.65 -0.09 -7.43
N SER A 27 1.76 -0.15 -8.42
CA SER A 27 1.26 1.05 -9.10
C SER A 27 0.43 1.96 -8.20
N GLY A 28 -0.06 1.47 -7.06
CA GLY A 28 -0.84 2.28 -6.12
C GLY A 28 -2.24 2.70 -6.61
N VAL A 29 -2.64 2.33 -7.83
CA VAL A 29 -3.91 2.75 -8.45
C VAL A 29 -5.12 2.41 -7.57
N LEU A 30 -5.11 1.25 -6.91
CA LEU A 30 -6.19 0.86 -5.99
C LEU A 30 -6.25 1.77 -4.75
N ILE A 31 -5.11 2.22 -4.24
CA ILE A 31 -5.02 3.12 -3.08
C ILE A 31 -5.55 4.51 -3.47
N GLU A 32 -5.13 5.02 -4.64
CA GLU A 32 -5.63 6.30 -5.14
C GLU A 32 -7.13 6.29 -5.37
N THR A 33 -7.64 5.23 -6.01
CA THR A 33 -9.07 5.08 -6.27
C THR A 33 -9.86 5.04 -4.97
N ARG A 34 -9.39 4.30 -3.96
CA ARG A 34 -10.04 4.27 -2.63
C ARG A 34 -10.02 5.63 -1.94
N LYS A 35 -8.91 6.39 -2.03
CA LYS A 35 -8.81 7.74 -1.46
C LYS A 35 -9.76 8.73 -2.15
N LYS A 36 -9.88 8.63 -3.48
CA LYS A 36 -10.72 9.52 -4.30
C LYS A 36 -12.20 9.10 -4.35
N LYS A 37 -12.55 7.90 -3.86
CA LYS A 37 -13.93 7.37 -3.87
C LYS A 37 -14.92 8.31 -3.18
N PHE A 38 -14.51 8.97 -2.10
CA PHE A 38 -15.35 9.89 -1.34
C PHE A 38 -14.69 11.27 -1.29
N ARG A 39 -15.51 12.32 -1.35
CA ARG A 39 -15.05 13.70 -1.15
C ARG A 39 -14.75 13.90 0.34
N LEU A 40 -13.48 14.10 0.68
CA LEU A 40 -13.03 14.41 2.03
C LEU A 40 -12.65 15.89 2.13
N SER A 41 -12.99 16.53 3.25
CA SER A 41 -12.48 17.86 3.57
C SER A 41 -10.99 17.82 3.93
N SER A 42 -10.30 18.94 3.81
CA SER A 42 -8.91 19.07 4.25
C SER A 42 -8.80 18.79 5.75
N GLN A 43 -7.83 17.96 6.15
CA GLN A 43 -7.60 17.66 7.56
C GLN A 43 -7.05 18.89 8.31
N ASN A 44 -7.55 19.10 9.53
CA ASN A 44 -7.04 20.12 10.45
C ASN A 44 -5.58 19.82 10.85
N GLU A 45 -4.79 20.86 11.15
CA GLU A 45 -3.38 20.71 11.54
C GLU A 45 -3.17 19.78 12.75
N ARG A 46 -4.07 19.85 13.74
CA ARG A 46 -4.07 18.93 14.88
C ARG A 46 -4.21 17.46 14.45
N SER A 47 -5.07 17.18 13.49
CA SER A 47 -5.31 15.82 12.97
C SER A 47 -4.06 15.29 12.25
N LYS A 48 -3.42 16.14 11.42
CA LYS A 48 -2.15 15.81 10.76
C LYS A 48 -1.06 15.48 11.78
N LYS A 49 -0.91 16.31 12.82
CA LYS A 49 0.07 16.12 13.91
C LYS A 49 -0.16 14.80 14.66
N LEU A 50 -1.40 14.50 15.04
CA LEU A 50 -1.74 13.25 15.73
C LEU A 50 -1.45 12.02 14.86
N SER A 51 -1.77 12.08 13.56
CA SER A 51 -1.44 11.00 12.61
C SER A 51 0.07 10.78 12.51
N ALA A 52 0.86 11.86 12.45
CA ALA A 52 2.31 11.79 12.40
C ALA A 52 2.91 11.15 13.67
N LEU A 53 2.47 11.59 14.86
CA LEU A 53 2.92 11.03 16.14
C LEU A 53 2.58 9.54 16.26
N HIS A 54 1.39 9.14 15.84
CA HIS A 54 0.98 7.75 15.83
C HIS A 54 1.88 6.89 14.92
N ARG A 55 2.22 7.38 13.71
CA ARG A 55 3.12 6.65 12.79
C ARG A 55 4.51 6.42 13.40
N ILE A 56 5.05 7.42 14.11
CA ILE A 56 6.35 7.31 14.79
C ILE A 56 6.27 6.25 15.90
N LYS A 57 5.21 6.31 16.72
CA LYS A 57 4.98 5.34 17.80
C LYS A 57 4.90 3.91 17.27
N VAL A 58 4.06 3.67 16.27
CA VAL A 58 3.90 2.33 15.66
C VAL A 58 5.20 1.85 15.02
N LYS A 59 5.97 2.73 14.37
CA LYS A 59 7.27 2.36 13.81
C LYS A 59 8.23 1.84 14.89
N LYS A 60 8.30 2.54 16.02
CA LYS A 60 9.10 2.13 17.18
C LYS A 60 8.64 0.78 17.74
N GLU A 61 7.33 0.59 17.89
CA GLU A 61 6.76 -0.69 18.36
C GLU A 61 7.09 -1.86 17.42
N ILE A 62 7.07 -1.64 16.10
CA ILE A 62 7.45 -2.64 15.11
C ILE A 62 8.95 -2.97 15.21
N GLU A 63 9.81 -1.97 15.36
CA GLU A 63 11.25 -2.17 15.54
C GLU A 63 11.55 -2.97 16.82
N ASP A 64 10.87 -2.66 17.92
CA ASP A 64 11.02 -3.39 19.18
C ASP A 64 10.51 -4.84 19.09
N LYS A 65 9.39 -5.07 18.39
CA LYS A 65 8.87 -6.44 18.14
C LYS A 65 9.81 -7.27 17.29
N ARG A 66 10.43 -6.68 16.25
CA ARG A 66 11.46 -7.33 15.43
C ARG A 66 12.68 -7.72 16.26
N LYS A 67 13.15 -6.82 17.13
CA LYS A 67 14.26 -7.12 18.06
C LYS A 67 13.94 -8.26 19.01
N LYS A 68 12.68 -8.38 19.43
CA LYS A 68 12.21 -9.45 20.33
C LYS A 68 11.86 -10.76 19.62
N GLY A 69 11.98 -10.84 18.29
CA GLY A 69 11.66 -12.04 17.51
C GLY A 69 10.17 -12.41 17.44
N LEU A 70 9.28 -11.46 17.76
CA LEU A 70 7.83 -11.65 17.69
C LEU A 70 7.25 -11.43 16.27
N LEU A 71 8.10 -10.99 15.33
CA LEU A 71 7.81 -10.57 13.96
C LEU A 71 9.03 -10.84 13.08
#